data_AF-A0A7Z7LCW9-F1
#
_entry.id   AF-A0A7Z7LCW9-F1
#
_cell.length_a   1.000
_cell.length_b   1.000
_cell.length_c   1.000
_cell.angle_alpha   90.00
_cell.angle_beta   90.00
_cell.angle_gamma   90.00
#
_symmetry.space_group_name_H-M   'P 1'
#
loop_
_entity.id
_entity.type
_entity.pdbx_description
1 polymer ?
#
loop_
_entity_poly.entity_id
_entity_poly.type
_entity_poly.pdbx_seq_one_letter_code
_entity_poly.pdbx_strand_id
1 'polypeptide(L)'
;MRRSAFIVIFIVIFLISSCVRVSSASLRYIRFTFSPWEPFLEIVPGVRLSLEGAEKTATLSYAVQRLSGDSLLLVFEEDRSLSGIVMELSHELLGVEVSQVLMVQPLLRDGAFSLADSGYEFSVSRDALETVVRFTQLPYCLLISRADALYFAQHLPGKYLLEGDLLYHIGPNWIPSHSGVYLGVDREAVMSNENYGFNDGETFADSYPYQTHGFNLIEEGVFVFPNDLDGSKYVNLFNYDTYSSRWLKYWASAFTGPRRYVGELTGEQRRKISRYLYRVSDNGALWSVGLAWSGYRDLPFTKRDLYSCVGIVEKAYESAGANIVPFWDDWFYLNSFEEFCRTIAIPSISEYEGNTIEFRVNTLLADWQYVGSTAWYIPEFAWVWRSTAEVELVDSPGTLTKEGDHCIYNWTPTQPGMYKVTFRFHGLFEGHSVEKSHTLEINVLQKR
;
A
#
# COMPACT_ATOMS: atom_id res chain seq x y z
N MET A 1 7.81 43.10 25.38
CA MET A 1 7.72 41.86 26.19
C MET A 1 6.41 41.07 26.00
N ARG A 2 5.23 41.67 25.77
CA ARG A 2 3.96 40.92 25.57
C ARG A 2 3.81 40.16 24.24
N ARG A 3 4.50 40.55 23.17
CA ARG A 3 4.45 39.84 21.86
C ARG A 3 5.27 38.55 21.81
N SER A 4 6.36 38.49 22.56
CA SER A 4 7.22 37.30 22.64
C SER A 4 6.54 36.15 23.39
N ALA A 5 5.77 36.46 24.43
CA ALA A 5 5.00 35.45 25.17
C ALA A 5 3.90 34.79 24.30
N PHE A 6 3.23 35.57 23.44
CA PHE A 6 2.20 35.04 22.53
C PHE A 6 2.76 34.10 21.45
N ILE A 7 3.95 34.40 20.91
CA ILE A 7 4.62 33.55 19.92
C ILE A 7 5.12 32.26 20.57
N VAL A 8 5.66 32.32 21.79
CA VAL A 8 6.09 31.12 22.53
C VAL A 8 4.89 30.24 22.88
N ILE A 9 3.75 30.81 23.27
CA ILE A 9 2.53 30.02 23.54
C ILE A 9 1.99 29.36 22.26
N PHE A 10 2.01 30.04 21.12
CA PHE A 10 1.59 29.44 19.84
C PHE A 10 2.53 28.33 19.38
N ILE A 11 3.86 28.49 19.56
CA ILE A 11 4.85 27.46 19.25
C ILE A 11 4.70 26.26 20.20
N VAL A 12 4.42 26.49 21.48
CA VAL A 12 4.17 25.41 22.45
C VAL A 12 2.85 24.70 22.14
N ILE A 13 1.80 25.39 21.74
CA ILE A 13 0.53 24.76 21.33
C ILE A 13 0.73 23.98 20.02
N PHE A 14 1.46 24.51 19.03
CA PHE A 14 1.78 23.79 17.79
C PHE A 14 2.69 22.58 18.04
N LEU A 15 3.68 22.70 18.92
CA LEU A 15 4.53 21.58 19.36
C LEU A 15 3.71 20.55 20.13
N ILE A 16 2.78 20.96 20.99
CA ILE A 16 1.92 20.03 21.72
C ILE A 16 0.92 19.39 20.76
N SER A 17 0.34 20.08 19.78
CA SER A 17 -0.59 19.49 18.80
C SER A 17 0.10 18.65 17.73
N SER A 18 1.37 18.91 17.41
CA SER A 18 2.22 18.00 16.62
C SER A 18 2.89 16.91 17.46
N CYS A 19 2.81 16.99 18.81
CA CYS A 19 3.18 15.95 19.76
C CYS A 19 1.99 15.29 20.46
N VAL A 20 0.74 15.58 20.08
CA VAL A 20 -0.41 14.73 20.45
C VAL A 20 -0.28 13.48 19.59
N ARG A 21 0.66 12.63 20.00
CA ARG A 21 0.58 11.20 19.80
C ARG A 21 -0.83 10.83 20.25
N VAL A 22 -1.69 10.45 19.32
CA VAL A 22 -2.69 9.45 19.67
C VAL A 22 -1.85 8.27 20.08
N SER A 23 -1.68 8.11 21.40
CA SER A 23 -0.96 6.97 21.95
C SER A 23 -1.50 5.74 21.23
N SER A 24 -0.65 5.02 20.51
CA SER A 24 -0.97 3.64 20.22
C SER A 24 -1.28 3.01 21.58
N ALA A 25 -2.43 2.34 21.68
CA ALA A 25 -2.81 1.72 22.95
C ALA A 25 -1.64 0.82 23.40
N SER A 26 -1.20 0.96 24.65
CA SER A 26 -0.15 0.12 25.21
C SER A 26 -0.50 -1.37 24.99
N LEU A 27 0.46 -2.18 24.53
CA LEU A 27 0.28 -3.62 24.38
C LEU A 27 -0.30 -4.20 25.68
N ARG A 28 -1.55 -4.67 25.60
CA ARG A 28 -2.21 -5.30 26.74
C ARG A 28 -1.90 -6.78 26.69
N TYR A 29 -0.96 -7.21 27.53
CA TYR A 29 -0.65 -8.62 27.70
C TYR A 29 -1.77 -9.32 28.47
N ILE A 30 -2.28 -10.40 27.89
CA ILE A 30 -3.33 -11.21 28.49
C ILE A 30 -2.89 -12.67 28.46
N ARG A 31 -3.14 -13.35 29.58
CA ARG A 31 -2.93 -14.78 29.72
C ARG A 31 -4.28 -15.45 29.87
N PHE A 32 -4.52 -16.46 29.06
CA PHE A 32 -5.73 -17.27 29.16
C PHE A 32 -5.37 -18.74 29.27
N THR A 33 -6.05 -19.40 30.19
CA THR A 33 -5.94 -20.84 30.40
C THR A 33 -7.24 -21.46 29.89
N PHE A 34 -7.14 -22.29 28.86
CA PHE A 34 -8.28 -22.98 28.26
C PHE A 34 -8.34 -24.43 28.77
N SER A 35 -9.54 -25.01 28.77
CA SER A 35 -9.76 -26.40 29.22
C SER A 35 -10.26 -27.27 28.07
N PRO A 36 -10.06 -28.60 28.11
CA PRO A 36 -10.59 -29.50 27.09
C PRO A 36 -12.13 -29.45 26.94
N TRP A 37 -12.84 -28.89 27.93
CA TRP A 37 -14.29 -28.75 27.96
C TRP A 37 -14.79 -27.42 27.37
N GLU A 38 -13.89 -26.44 27.20
CA GLU A 38 -14.12 -25.16 26.55
C GLU A 38 -13.02 -24.97 25.49
N PRO A 39 -13.17 -25.59 24.31
CA PRO A 39 -12.10 -25.69 23.32
C PRO A 39 -11.86 -24.38 22.55
N PHE A 40 -12.55 -23.29 22.92
CA PHE A 40 -12.47 -21.99 22.27
C PHE A 40 -12.28 -20.85 23.29
N LEU A 41 -11.59 -19.80 22.84
CA LEU A 41 -11.30 -18.58 23.59
C LEU A 41 -11.63 -17.36 22.72
N GLU A 42 -12.53 -16.49 23.19
CA GLU A 42 -12.74 -15.19 22.55
C GLU A 42 -11.67 -14.19 23.01
N ILE A 43 -10.80 -13.78 22.08
CA ILE A 43 -9.64 -12.92 22.34
C ILE A 43 -10.06 -11.45 22.32
N VAL A 44 -10.85 -11.09 21.31
CA VAL A 44 -11.55 -9.81 21.16
C VAL A 44 -12.89 -10.10 20.49
N PRO A 45 -13.87 -9.17 20.52
CA PRO A 45 -15.16 -9.39 19.88
C PRO A 45 -14.99 -9.87 18.43
N GLY A 46 -15.57 -11.03 18.14
CA GLY A 46 -15.52 -11.63 16.80
C GLY A 46 -14.23 -12.36 16.44
N VAL A 47 -13.24 -12.43 17.33
CA VAL A 47 -12.03 -13.24 17.16
C VAL A 47 -12.05 -14.36 18.20
N ARG A 48 -12.36 -15.56 17.73
CA ARG A 48 -12.34 -16.77 18.56
C ARG A 48 -11.15 -17.64 18.17
N LEU A 49 -10.47 -18.18 19.14
CA LEU A 49 -9.37 -19.11 18.95
C LEU A 49 -9.77 -20.46 19.53
N SER A 50 -9.88 -21.45 18.66
CA SER A 50 -10.16 -22.84 18.96
C SER A 50 -8.88 -23.67 18.85
N LEU A 51 -8.73 -24.69 19.70
CA LEU A 51 -7.55 -25.56 19.69
C LEU A 51 -7.96 -27.00 19.41
N GLU A 52 -7.52 -27.51 18.26
CA GLU A 52 -7.78 -28.89 17.86
C GLU A 52 -6.81 -29.83 18.58
N GLY A 53 -7.33 -30.88 19.22
CA GLY A 53 -6.51 -31.92 19.86
C GLY A 53 -5.93 -31.58 21.24
N ALA A 54 -6.42 -30.52 21.91
CA ALA A 54 -6.02 -30.21 23.28
C ALA A 54 -6.54 -31.26 24.30
N GLU A 55 -5.71 -32.25 24.63
CA GLU A 55 -6.04 -33.28 25.63
C GLU A 55 -5.91 -32.79 27.08
N LYS A 56 -5.27 -31.63 27.29
CA LYS A 56 -4.98 -31.06 28.61
C LYS A 56 -5.18 -29.55 28.60
N THR A 57 -5.39 -28.98 29.78
CA THR A 57 -5.35 -27.55 30.03
C THR A 57 -4.02 -26.97 29.55
N ALA A 58 -4.06 -25.91 28.74
CA ALA A 58 -2.87 -25.16 28.37
C ALA A 58 -3.13 -23.66 28.48
N THR A 59 -2.05 -22.88 28.46
CA THR A 59 -2.09 -21.42 28.60
C THR A 59 -1.60 -20.80 27.31
N LEU A 60 -2.27 -19.75 26.86
CA LEU A 60 -1.85 -18.92 25.74
C LEU A 60 -1.61 -17.50 26.26
N SER A 61 -0.43 -16.97 26.01
CA SER A 61 -0.08 -15.58 26.29
C SER A 61 -0.10 -14.79 24.98
N TYR A 62 -0.86 -13.70 24.93
CA TYR A 62 -0.92 -12.83 23.76
C TYR A 62 -1.08 -11.36 24.15
N ALA A 63 -0.80 -10.47 23.22
CA ALA A 63 -1.08 -9.05 23.33
C ALA A 63 -1.98 -8.59 22.19
N VAL A 64 -2.82 -7.59 22.47
CA VAL A 64 -3.69 -6.94 21.48
C VAL A 64 -3.31 -5.49 21.38
N GLN A 65 -3.22 -4.99 20.16
CA GLN A 65 -3.06 -3.58 19.85
C GLN A 65 -4.04 -3.18 18.75
N ARG A 66 -4.81 -2.11 18.98
CA ARG A 66 -5.63 -1.50 17.92
C ARG A 66 -4.76 -0.47 17.21
N LEU A 67 -4.50 -0.69 15.92
CA LEU A 67 -3.68 0.19 15.09
C LEU A 67 -4.50 1.37 14.58
N SER A 68 -5.74 1.08 14.15
CA SER A 68 -6.69 2.07 13.64
C SER A 68 -8.14 1.63 13.91
N GLY A 69 -9.12 2.39 13.42
CA GLY A 69 -10.54 2.00 13.48
C GLY A 69 -10.80 0.65 12.81
N ASP A 70 -10.01 0.34 11.78
CA ASP A 70 -10.23 -0.77 10.86
C ASP A 70 -9.16 -1.87 10.96
N SER A 71 -8.17 -1.72 11.85
CA SER A 71 -7.05 -2.66 11.96
C SER A 71 -6.68 -3.01 13.40
N LEU A 72 -6.44 -4.30 13.63
CA LEU A 72 -6.09 -4.92 14.90
C LEU A 72 -4.84 -5.79 14.72
N LEU A 73 -3.91 -5.68 15.67
CA LEU A 73 -2.71 -6.49 15.77
C LEU A 73 -2.83 -7.43 16.97
N LEU A 74 -2.65 -8.72 16.73
CA LEU A 74 -2.59 -9.76 17.76
C LEU A 74 -1.17 -10.31 17.79
N VAL A 75 -0.48 -10.24 18.92
CA VAL A 75 0.89 -10.75 19.09
C VAL A 75 0.85 -11.95 20.01
N PHE A 76 1.28 -13.12 19.56
CA PHE A 76 1.31 -14.34 20.36
C PHE A 76 2.72 -14.56 20.91
N GLU A 77 2.84 -14.85 22.20
CA GLU A 77 4.11 -15.25 22.77
C GLU A 77 4.40 -16.72 22.45
N GLU A 78 5.68 -17.06 22.26
CA GLU A 78 6.11 -18.44 21.99
C GLU A 78 5.65 -19.35 23.14
N ASP A 79 4.76 -20.30 22.86
CA ASP A 79 4.48 -21.41 23.75
C ASP A 79 4.62 -22.73 22.97
N ARG A 80 5.67 -23.50 23.30
CA ARG A 80 6.22 -24.59 22.47
C ARG A 80 5.35 -25.84 22.34
N SER A 81 4.08 -25.79 22.73
CA SER A 81 3.22 -26.97 22.88
C SER A 81 1.83 -26.84 22.26
N LEU A 82 1.56 -25.83 21.42
CA LEU A 82 0.24 -25.62 20.81
C LEU A 82 0.26 -25.98 19.32
N SER A 83 -0.44 -27.04 18.95
CA SER A 83 -0.68 -27.48 17.56
C SER A 83 -2.16 -27.36 17.21
N GLY A 84 -2.49 -27.14 15.93
CA GLY A 84 -3.87 -27.20 15.44
C GLY A 84 -4.74 -26.04 15.89
N ILE A 85 -4.20 -24.82 15.87
CA ILE A 85 -4.93 -23.62 16.26
C ILE A 85 -5.85 -23.20 15.11
N VAL A 86 -7.15 -23.11 15.38
CA VAL A 86 -8.14 -22.59 14.44
C VAL A 86 -8.64 -21.26 14.97
N MET A 87 -8.37 -20.18 14.26
CA MET A 87 -8.91 -18.87 14.55
C MET A 87 -10.14 -18.61 13.69
N GLU A 88 -11.28 -18.36 14.33
CA GLU A 88 -12.53 -18.01 13.68
C GLU A 88 -12.76 -16.50 13.82
N LEU A 89 -12.99 -15.85 12.69
CA LEU A 89 -13.15 -14.40 12.60
C LEU A 89 -14.53 -14.08 12.03
N SER A 90 -15.43 -13.59 12.87
CA SER A 90 -16.78 -13.23 12.44
C SER A 90 -16.80 -11.84 11.83
N HIS A 91 -17.33 -11.73 10.61
CA HIS A 91 -17.42 -10.47 9.87
C HIS A 91 -18.35 -9.49 10.58
N GLU A 92 -19.53 -9.95 11.02
CA GLU A 92 -20.52 -9.14 11.74
C GLU A 92 -19.97 -8.63 13.08
N LEU A 93 -19.38 -9.51 13.90
CA LEU A 93 -18.85 -9.14 15.21
C LEU A 93 -17.63 -8.22 15.10
N LEU A 94 -16.85 -8.36 14.02
CA LEU A 94 -15.79 -7.43 13.66
C LEU A 94 -16.29 -6.20 12.92
N GLY A 95 -17.60 -5.97 12.79
CA GLY A 95 -18.17 -4.79 12.15
C GLY A 95 -17.75 -4.59 10.70
N VAL A 96 -17.57 -5.67 9.95
CA VAL A 96 -17.29 -5.66 8.50
C VAL A 96 -18.60 -5.42 7.77
N GLU A 97 -18.66 -4.37 6.96
CA GLU A 97 -19.83 -4.07 6.15
C GLU A 97 -19.93 -4.99 4.92
N VAL A 98 -21.13 -5.10 4.34
CA VAL A 98 -21.39 -5.93 3.14
C VAL A 98 -20.51 -5.55 1.94
N SER A 99 -20.05 -4.30 1.89
CA SER A 99 -19.16 -3.77 0.85
C SER A 99 -17.67 -3.85 1.21
N GLN A 100 -17.32 -4.57 2.28
CA GLN A 100 -15.97 -4.68 2.80
C GLN A 100 -15.49 -6.13 2.84
N VAL A 101 -14.17 -6.30 2.82
CA VAL A 101 -13.48 -7.57 2.98
C VAL A 101 -12.74 -7.58 4.31
N LEU A 102 -12.80 -8.72 5.02
CA LEU A 102 -11.93 -8.97 6.15
C LEU A 102 -10.58 -9.50 5.66
N MET A 103 -9.53 -8.80 6.03
CA MET A 103 -8.13 -9.09 5.70
C MET A 103 -7.45 -9.73 6.90
N VAL A 104 -6.79 -10.86 6.68
CA VAL A 104 -6.07 -11.58 7.74
C VAL A 104 -4.69 -11.93 7.23
N GLN A 105 -3.67 -11.39 7.91
CA GLN A 105 -2.29 -11.56 7.51
C GLN A 105 -1.45 -12.09 8.67
N PRO A 106 -0.85 -13.28 8.55
CA PRO A 106 0.18 -13.71 9.48
C PRO A 106 1.44 -12.85 9.29
N LEU A 107 1.90 -12.27 10.39
CA LEU A 107 3.17 -11.55 10.49
C LEU A 107 4.15 -12.44 11.24
N LEU A 108 5.09 -13.04 10.51
CA LEU A 108 6.13 -13.89 11.08
C LEU A 108 7.37 -13.04 11.38
N ARG A 109 8.00 -13.26 12.53
CA ARG A 109 9.22 -12.54 12.94
C ARG A 109 10.45 -13.04 12.17
N ASP A 110 11.37 -12.14 11.85
CA ASP A 110 12.70 -12.47 11.31
C ASP A 110 13.42 -13.54 12.16
N GLY A 111 13.99 -14.55 11.50
CA GLY A 111 14.75 -15.63 12.13
C GLY A 111 13.92 -16.83 12.63
N ALA A 112 12.59 -16.85 12.40
CA ALA A 112 11.71 -17.96 12.78
C ALA A 112 11.73 -19.16 11.80
N PHE A 113 12.54 -19.11 10.73
CA PHE A 113 12.65 -20.20 9.77
C PHE A 113 13.64 -21.27 10.27
N SER A 114 13.10 -22.31 10.88
CA SER A 114 13.64 -23.66 10.75
C SER A 114 12.59 -24.51 10.04
N LEU A 115 12.91 -25.04 8.85
CA LEU A 115 12.13 -26.09 8.23
C LEU A 115 12.09 -27.29 9.20
N ALA A 116 10.94 -27.52 9.83
CA ALA A 116 10.61 -28.79 10.43
C ALA A 116 9.83 -29.61 9.40
N ASP A 117 9.99 -30.93 9.44
CA ASP A 117 9.35 -31.88 8.53
C ASP A 117 7.80 -31.79 8.51
N SER A 118 7.19 -31.09 9.47
CA SER A 118 5.73 -30.93 9.61
C SER A 118 5.14 -29.64 9.02
N GLY A 119 5.95 -28.68 8.57
CA GLY A 119 5.48 -27.44 7.92
C GLY A 119 4.57 -26.52 8.76
N TYR A 120 4.40 -25.28 8.28
CA TYR A 120 3.33 -24.37 8.71
C TYR A 120 2.21 -24.47 7.67
N GLU A 121 0.97 -24.70 8.08
CA GLU A 121 -0.19 -24.65 7.18
C GLU A 121 -1.07 -23.48 7.59
N PHE A 122 -1.48 -22.65 6.62
CA PHE A 122 -2.47 -21.58 6.78
C PHE A 122 -3.62 -21.86 5.82
N SER A 123 -4.82 -22.12 6.34
CA SER A 123 -6.01 -22.32 5.52
C SER A 123 -7.06 -21.28 5.88
N VAL A 124 -7.56 -20.55 4.87
CA VAL A 124 -8.59 -19.51 5.02
C VAL A 124 -9.88 -19.92 4.34
N SER A 125 -10.99 -19.95 5.09
CA SER A 125 -12.33 -20.05 4.50
C SER A 125 -12.93 -18.68 4.21
N ARG A 126 -13.71 -18.60 3.13
CA ARG A 126 -14.42 -17.41 2.62
C ARG A 126 -15.93 -17.52 2.86
N ASP A 127 -16.38 -18.31 3.83
CA ASP A 127 -17.81 -18.37 4.12
C ASP A 127 -18.33 -16.98 4.50
N ALA A 128 -19.46 -16.59 3.90
CA ALA A 128 -19.97 -15.20 3.82
C ALA A 128 -20.29 -14.52 5.17
N LEU A 129 -20.00 -15.18 6.29
CA LEU A 129 -20.25 -14.70 7.64
C LEU A 129 -18.99 -14.80 8.53
N GLU A 130 -18.02 -15.65 8.16
CA GLU A 130 -16.86 -15.99 8.99
C GLU A 130 -15.63 -16.36 8.16
N THR A 131 -14.48 -15.82 8.56
CA THR A 131 -13.17 -16.23 8.05
C THR A 131 -12.52 -17.18 9.05
N VAL A 132 -12.36 -18.43 8.66
CA VAL A 132 -11.68 -19.45 9.48
C VAL A 132 -10.25 -19.56 9.04
N VAL A 133 -9.32 -19.47 9.98
CA VAL A 133 -7.88 -19.52 9.77
C VAL A 133 -7.27 -20.66 10.58
N ARG A 134 -6.73 -21.66 9.91
CA ARG A 134 -6.08 -22.81 10.59
C ARG A 134 -4.56 -22.69 10.56
N PHE A 135 -3.91 -22.99 11.68
CA PHE A 135 -2.46 -23.00 11.85
C PHE A 135 -1.97 -24.33 12.45
N THR A 136 -0.94 -24.93 11.86
CA THR A 136 -0.26 -26.10 12.45
C THR A 136 0.72 -25.70 13.57
N GLN A 137 1.26 -24.49 13.50
CA GLN A 137 2.10 -23.84 14.52
C GLN A 137 1.76 -22.33 14.50
N LEU A 138 1.83 -21.65 15.64
CA LEU A 138 1.51 -20.22 15.76
C LEU A 138 2.09 -19.37 14.62
N PRO A 139 1.35 -18.34 14.15
CA PRO A 139 1.99 -17.10 13.77
C PRO A 139 2.37 -16.33 15.06
N TYR A 140 3.52 -15.68 15.07
CA TYR A 140 3.94 -14.83 16.19
C TYR A 140 3.19 -13.50 16.25
N CYS A 141 2.55 -13.11 15.15
CA CYS A 141 1.71 -11.94 15.08
C CYS A 141 0.66 -12.11 13.96
N LEU A 142 -0.54 -11.57 14.15
CA LEU A 142 -1.60 -11.50 13.14
C LEU A 142 -2.08 -10.06 13.00
N LEU A 143 -2.09 -9.58 11.76
CA LEU A 143 -2.73 -8.34 11.39
C LEU A 143 -4.11 -8.66 10.81
N ILE A 144 -5.14 -8.15 11.47
CA ILE A 144 -6.53 -8.24 11.03
C ILE A 144 -6.94 -6.83 10.59
N SER A 145 -7.38 -6.67 9.35
CA SER A 145 -7.80 -5.38 8.81
C SER A 145 -9.10 -5.49 8.03
N ARG A 146 -9.75 -4.35 7.78
CA ARG A 146 -10.80 -4.25 6.76
C ARG A 146 -10.25 -3.57 5.51
N ALA A 147 -10.84 -3.88 4.37
CA ALA A 147 -10.62 -3.17 3.10
C ALA A 147 -11.95 -3.06 2.36
N ASP A 148 -12.10 -2.08 1.48
CA ASP A 148 -13.28 -1.99 0.64
C ASP A 148 -13.23 -3.08 -0.46
N ALA A 149 -14.39 -3.62 -0.80
CA ALA A 149 -14.52 -4.58 -1.90
C ALA A 149 -14.41 -3.92 -3.28
N LEU A 150 -14.50 -2.58 -3.34
CA LEU A 150 -14.40 -1.81 -4.59
C LEU A 150 -13.47 -0.61 -4.40
N TYR A 151 -12.51 -0.47 -5.32
CA TYR A 151 -11.69 0.72 -5.48
C TYR A 151 -11.85 1.30 -6.88
N PHE A 152 -11.79 2.62 -6.97
CA PHE A 152 -11.71 3.30 -8.25
C PHE A 152 -10.25 3.48 -8.65
N ALA A 153 -9.95 3.38 -9.94
CA ALA A 153 -8.62 3.62 -10.48
C ALA A 153 -8.66 4.63 -11.63
N GLN A 154 -7.73 5.60 -11.58
CA GLN A 154 -7.58 6.65 -12.60
C GLN A 154 -6.13 6.74 -13.05
N HIS A 155 -5.87 6.35 -14.29
CA HIS A 155 -4.52 6.16 -14.80
C HIS A 155 -4.08 7.42 -15.55
N LEU A 156 -3.84 8.48 -14.78
CA LEU A 156 -3.48 9.79 -15.31
C LEU A 156 -2.07 9.77 -15.94
N PRO A 157 -1.90 10.31 -17.16
CA PRO A 157 -0.59 10.58 -17.74
C PRO A 157 0.32 11.40 -16.83
N GLY A 158 1.64 11.17 -16.92
CA GLY A 158 2.63 11.79 -16.02
C GLY A 158 2.60 13.32 -16.07
N LYS A 159 2.28 13.91 -17.23
CA LYS A 159 2.14 15.37 -17.40
C LYS A 159 1.12 16.05 -16.46
N TYR A 160 0.21 15.28 -15.87
CA TYR A 160 -0.78 15.79 -14.92
C TYR A 160 -0.39 15.60 -13.44
N LEU A 161 0.73 14.92 -13.20
CA LEU A 161 1.22 14.61 -11.87
C LEU A 161 2.19 15.68 -11.37
N LEU A 162 2.54 15.58 -10.09
CA LEU A 162 3.52 16.44 -9.44
C LEU A 162 4.64 15.59 -8.86
N GLU A 163 5.86 16.14 -8.83
CA GLU A 163 7.00 15.60 -8.08
C GLU A 163 6.54 15.09 -6.70
N GLY A 164 6.75 13.81 -6.41
CA GLY A 164 6.39 13.18 -5.15
C GLY A 164 5.05 12.45 -5.15
N ASP A 165 4.19 12.56 -6.18
CA ASP A 165 2.93 11.78 -6.21
C ASP A 165 3.23 10.26 -6.11
N LEU A 166 2.46 9.55 -5.29
CA LEU A 166 2.72 8.16 -4.91
C LEU A 166 2.11 7.19 -5.90
N LEU A 167 2.79 6.08 -6.13
CA LEU A 167 2.39 5.03 -7.06
C LEU A 167 2.19 3.74 -6.28
N TYR A 168 1.01 3.11 -6.40
CA TYR A 168 0.66 1.89 -5.67
C TYR A 168 0.13 0.81 -6.58
N HIS A 169 0.80 -0.33 -6.56
CA HIS A 169 0.30 -1.57 -7.14
C HIS A 169 -0.29 -2.43 -6.02
N ILE A 170 -1.55 -2.84 -6.17
CA ILE A 170 -2.22 -3.70 -5.20
C ILE A 170 -1.91 -5.17 -5.53
N GLY A 171 -1.36 -5.89 -4.56
CA GLY A 171 -1.19 -7.33 -4.61
C GLY A 171 -2.36 -8.10 -3.99
N PRO A 172 -2.26 -9.43 -3.95
CA PRO A 172 -3.15 -10.25 -3.15
C PRO A 172 -3.20 -9.78 -1.69
N ASN A 173 -4.37 -9.89 -1.09
CA ASN A 173 -4.69 -9.44 0.25
C ASN A 173 -4.35 -7.97 0.57
N TRP A 174 -4.40 -7.09 -0.43
CA TRP A 174 -4.14 -5.65 -0.25
C TRP A 174 -2.78 -5.35 0.38
N ILE A 175 -1.85 -6.27 0.17
CA ILE A 175 -0.43 -6.01 0.37
C ILE A 175 -0.04 -5.09 -0.77
N PRO A 176 0.70 -3.99 -0.53
CA PRO A 176 1.24 -3.23 -1.63
C PRO A 176 2.28 -4.16 -2.22
N SER A 177 1.94 -4.85 -3.30
CA SER A 177 2.91 -5.73 -3.95
C SER A 177 4.07 -4.88 -4.45
N HIS A 178 3.81 -3.60 -4.72
CA HIS A 178 4.82 -2.62 -5.01
C HIS A 178 4.35 -1.19 -4.78
N SER A 179 5.29 -0.32 -4.44
CA SER A 179 5.08 1.13 -4.38
C SER A 179 6.27 1.90 -4.94
N GLY A 180 6.02 3.13 -5.36
CA GLY A 180 7.02 4.02 -5.93
C GLY A 180 6.61 5.48 -5.84
N VAL A 181 7.47 6.35 -6.36
CA VAL A 181 7.26 7.80 -6.38
C VAL A 181 7.41 8.31 -7.80
N TYR A 182 6.40 9.04 -8.28
CA TYR A 182 6.51 9.82 -9.50
C TYR A 182 7.45 11.01 -9.27
N LEU A 183 8.48 11.14 -10.11
CA LEU A 183 9.42 12.25 -10.04
C LEU A 183 9.04 13.31 -11.08
N GLY A 184 8.92 12.92 -12.35
CA GLY A 184 8.67 13.88 -13.42
C GLY A 184 9.83 14.85 -13.67
N VAL A 185 11.03 14.54 -13.19
CA VAL A 185 12.20 15.42 -13.31
C VAL A 185 13.47 14.60 -13.44
N ASP A 186 14.35 15.01 -14.35
CA ASP A 186 15.64 14.34 -14.54
C ASP A 186 16.65 14.64 -13.43
N ARG A 187 17.77 13.94 -13.49
CA ARG A 187 18.86 14.04 -12.52
C ARG A 187 19.45 15.45 -12.42
N GLU A 188 19.66 16.12 -13.54
CA GLU A 188 20.30 17.45 -13.57
C GLU A 188 19.38 18.49 -12.93
N ALA A 189 18.11 18.48 -13.34
CA ALA A 189 17.07 19.32 -12.79
C ALA A 189 16.91 19.11 -11.27
N VAL A 190 16.88 17.85 -10.79
CA VAL A 190 16.71 17.55 -9.36
C VAL A 190 17.86 18.06 -8.49
N MET A 191 19.08 17.98 -9.01
CA MET A 191 20.27 18.44 -8.28
C MET A 191 20.39 19.97 -8.29
N SER A 192 19.71 20.64 -9.21
CA SER A 192 19.54 22.09 -9.19
C SER A 192 18.44 22.53 -8.20
N ASN A 193 18.51 23.78 -7.74
CA ASN A 193 17.41 24.46 -7.02
C ASN A 193 16.56 25.33 -7.98
N GLU A 194 16.57 24.99 -9.26
CA GLU A 194 15.84 25.72 -10.31
C GLU A 194 14.71 24.85 -10.86
N ASN A 195 13.83 25.47 -11.67
CA ASN A 195 12.75 24.78 -12.38
C ASN A 195 11.81 23.96 -11.48
N TYR A 196 11.41 24.52 -10.33
CA TYR A 196 10.34 23.93 -9.53
C TYR A 196 9.05 23.82 -10.36
N GLY A 197 8.45 22.63 -10.36
CA GLY A 197 7.24 22.37 -11.14
C GLY A 197 7.49 22.01 -12.61
N PHE A 198 8.76 21.82 -13.01
CA PHE A 198 9.05 21.09 -14.25
C PHE A 198 8.50 19.66 -14.15
N ASN A 199 8.00 19.14 -15.27
CA ASN A 199 7.40 17.82 -15.38
C ASN A 199 7.72 17.22 -16.76
N ASP A 200 8.56 16.19 -16.80
CA ASP A 200 8.93 15.45 -18.02
C ASP A 200 7.90 14.41 -18.47
N GLY A 201 6.92 14.08 -17.62
CA GLY A 201 5.85 13.12 -17.91
C GLY A 201 6.23 11.65 -17.74
N GLU A 202 7.46 11.33 -17.37
CA GLU A 202 8.03 9.99 -17.59
C GLU A 202 8.79 9.44 -16.38
N THR A 203 9.46 10.29 -15.61
CA THR A 203 10.41 9.83 -14.59
C THR A 203 9.72 9.37 -13.31
N PHE A 204 10.14 8.23 -12.77
CA PHE A 204 9.69 7.72 -11.47
C PHE A 204 10.81 6.93 -10.78
N ALA A 205 10.66 6.62 -9.50
CA ALA A 205 11.61 5.80 -8.76
C ALA A 205 10.92 4.81 -7.84
N ASP A 206 11.55 3.66 -7.64
CA ASP A 206 11.10 2.64 -6.71
C ASP A 206 12.24 1.74 -6.23
N SER A 207 11.93 0.86 -5.27
CA SER A 207 12.85 -0.18 -4.78
C SER A 207 12.28 -1.54 -5.11
N TYR A 208 13.00 -2.34 -5.91
CA TYR A 208 12.43 -3.51 -6.57
C TYR A 208 13.08 -4.84 -6.12
N PRO A 209 12.29 -5.87 -5.72
CA PRO A 209 12.76 -7.25 -5.53
C PRO A 209 13.06 -7.92 -6.87
N TYR A 210 14.16 -8.66 -6.99
CA TYR A 210 14.26 -9.66 -8.04
C TYR A 210 14.90 -10.94 -7.52
N GLN A 211 14.07 -11.96 -7.30
CA GLN A 211 14.56 -13.29 -6.97
C GLN A 211 15.50 -13.79 -8.07
N THR A 212 16.77 -13.98 -7.72
CA THR A 212 17.75 -14.68 -8.55
C THR A 212 17.32 -16.13 -8.76
N HIS A 213 16.49 -16.40 -9.78
CA HIS A 213 16.30 -17.74 -10.30
C HIS A 213 17.35 -17.99 -11.38
N GLY A 214 18.52 -18.46 -10.95
CA GLY A 214 19.56 -19.00 -11.83
C GLY A 214 20.41 -17.96 -12.56
N PHE A 215 21.63 -17.77 -12.05
CA PHE A 215 22.85 -17.35 -12.77
C PHE A 215 22.92 -16.01 -13.54
N ASN A 216 21.86 -15.20 -13.61
CA ASN A 216 21.99 -13.80 -14.03
C ASN A 216 21.99 -12.88 -12.80
N LEU A 217 23.17 -12.32 -12.48
CA LEU A 217 23.37 -11.34 -11.43
C LEU A 217 22.54 -10.07 -11.72
N ILE A 218 21.41 -9.94 -11.04
CA ILE A 218 20.64 -8.70 -10.95
C ILE A 218 20.83 -8.24 -9.51
N GLU A 219 21.35 -7.04 -9.31
CA GLU A 219 21.31 -6.42 -7.99
C GLU A 219 19.87 -5.92 -7.77
N GLU A 220 19.17 -6.51 -6.81
CA GLU A 220 17.91 -5.96 -6.28
C GLU A 220 18.23 -4.60 -5.63
N GLY A 221 17.44 -3.55 -5.86
CA GLY A 221 17.87 -2.21 -5.49
C GLY A 221 16.87 -1.09 -5.65
N VAL A 222 17.35 0.12 -5.34
CA VAL A 222 16.63 1.38 -5.55
C VAL A 222 17.05 1.97 -6.89
N PHE A 223 16.08 2.19 -7.77
CA PHE A 223 16.31 2.67 -9.12
C PHE A 223 15.46 3.91 -9.40
N VAL A 224 16.03 4.82 -10.18
CA VAL A 224 15.29 5.89 -10.85
C VAL A 224 15.18 5.54 -12.33
N PHE A 225 14.00 5.74 -12.89
CA PHE A 225 13.65 5.35 -14.25
C PHE A 225 13.15 6.57 -15.03
N PRO A 226 13.46 6.69 -16.33
CA PRO A 226 14.33 5.80 -17.10
C PRO A 226 15.80 5.86 -16.60
N ASN A 227 16.51 4.74 -16.70
CA ASN A 227 17.95 4.66 -16.38
C ASN A 227 18.79 4.28 -17.60
N ASP A 228 20.11 4.33 -17.43
CA ASP A 228 21.12 3.99 -18.44
C ASP A 228 21.57 2.52 -18.37
N LEU A 229 20.81 1.66 -17.70
CA LEU A 229 21.12 0.24 -17.62
C LEU A 229 20.90 -0.44 -18.97
N ASP A 230 21.82 -1.32 -19.37
CA ASP A 230 21.77 -2.07 -20.62
C ASP A 230 20.64 -3.11 -20.60
N GLY A 231 19.46 -2.75 -21.11
CA GLY A 231 18.25 -3.59 -21.14
C GLY A 231 18.41 -4.97 -21.79
N SER A 232 19.48 -5.22 -22.57
CA SER A 232 19.79 -6.55 -23.09
C SER A 232 20.36 -7.52 -22.03
N LYS A 233 20.91 -6.97 -20.96
CA LYS A 233 21.55 -7.70 -19.84
C LYS A 233 20.68 -7.78 -18.60
N TYR A 234 19.63 -6.97 -18.53
CA TYR A 234 18.68 -6.94 -17.41
C TYR A 234 17.35 -7.58 -17.81
N VAL A 235 16.52 -7.92 -16.82
CA VAL A 235 15.23 -8.58 -17.06
C VAL A 235 14.30 -7.72 -17.91
N ASN A 236 13.41 -8.37 -18.65
CA ASN A 236 12.48 -7.72 -19.57
C ASN A 236 11.65 -6.58 -18.99
N LEU A 237 11.49 -6.50 -17.65
CA LEU A 237 10.88 -5.36 -16.99
C LEU A 237 11.66 -4.05 -17.26
N PHE A 238 12.99 -4.09 -17.19
CA PHE A 238 13.90 -2.95 -17.45
C PHE A 238 13.81 -2.38 -18.87
N ASN A 239 13.30 -3.15 -19.83
CA ASN A 239 13.14 -2.71 -21.21
C ASN A 239 12.00 -1.71 -21.43
N TYR A 240 11.13 -1.51 -20.44
CA TYR A 240 9.91 -0.72 -20.57
C TYR A 240 9.68 0.20 -19.38
N ASP A 241 10.71 0.78 -18.80
CA ASP A 241 10.58 1.53 -17.55
C ASP A 241 10.56 3.04 -17.74
N THR A 242 9.49 3.53 -18.34
CA THR A 242 8.98 4.87 -18.04
C THR A 242 7.71 4.74 -17.22
N TYR A 243 7.26 5.83 -16.61
CA TYR A 243 5.99 5.86 -15.89
C TYR A 243 4.84 5.30 -16.76
N SER A 244 4.75 5.75 -18.02
CA SER A 244 3.69 5.35 -18.95
C SER A 244 3.74 3.86 -19.29
N SER A 245 4.91 3.29 -19.55
CA SER A 245 5.00 1.88 -19.96
C SER A 245 4.92 0.90 -18.79
N ARG A 246 5.47 1.24 -17.61
CA ARG A 246 5.36 0.38 -16.43
C ARG A 246 3.99 0.52 -15.79
N TRP A 247 3.66 1.71 -15.28
CA TRP A 247 2.49 1.91 -14.43
C TRP A 247 1.18 2.00 -15.21
N LEU A 248 1.17 2.71 -16.34
CA LEU A 248 -0.06 2.89 -17.12
C LEU A 248 -0.37 1.75 -18.09
N LYS A 249 0.60 0.86 -18.36
CA LYS A 249 0.44 -0.26 -19.29
C LYS A 249 0.69 -1.62 -18.64
N TYR A 250 1.92 -1.93 -18.23
CA TYR A 250 2.25 -3.27 -17.72
C TYR A 250 1.54 -3.62 -16.42
N TRP A 251 1.40 -2.63 -15.52
CA TRP A 251 0.78 -2.79 -14.20
C TRP A 251 -0.65 -2.26 -14.09
N ALA A 252 -1.22 -1.80 -15.20
CA ALA A 252 -2.49 -1.10 -15.20
C ALA A 252 -3.64 -1.93 -14.58
N SER A 253 -3.66 -3.25 -14.74
CA SER A 253 -4.75 -4.09 -14.23
C SER A 253 -4.85 -4.15 -12.70
N ALA A 254 -3.80 -3.80 -11.97
CA ALA A 254 -3.74 -3.81 -10.51
C ALA A 254 -3.16 -2.52 -9.90
N PHE A 255 -2.97 -1.49 -10.75
CA PHE A 255 -2.59 -0.15 -10.34
C PHE A 255 -3.83 0.65 -9.95
N THR A 256 -3.80 1.36 -8.82
CA THR A 256 -4.93 2.20 -8.37
C THR A 256 -5.01 3.55 -9.05
N GLY A 257 -4.09 3.86 -9.95
CA GLY A 257 -3.80 5.24 -10.32
C GLY A 257 -2.83 5.91 -9.33
N PRO A 258 -2.22 7.04 -9.75
CA PRO A 258 -1.35 7.82 -8.89
C PRO A 258 -2.17 8.49 -7.77
N ARG A 259 -1.51 8.68 -6.63
CA ARG A 259 -2.11 9.22 -5.42
C ARG A 259 -1.32 10.44 -4.97
N ARG A 260 -2.01 11.38 -4.31
CA ARG A 260 -1.42 12.59 -3.75
C ARG A 260 -1.41 12.52 -2.24
N TYR A 261 -0.34 13.01 -1.64
CA TYR A 261 -0.30 13.23 -0.20
C TYR A 261 -1.46 14.15 0.22
N VAL A 262 -2.16 13.78 1.30
CA VAL A 262 -3.32 14.55 1.79
C VAL A 262 -2.91 15.93 2.35
N GLY A 263 -1.66 16.07 2.80
CA GLY A 263 -1.11 17.34 3.26
C GLY A 263 -0.57 18.21 2.13
N GLU A 264 -0.23 19.46 2.45
CA GLU A 264 0.38 20.39 1.51
C GLU A 264 1.91 20.23 1.52
N LEU A 265 2.50 20.08 0.32
CA LEU A 265 3.95 20.10 0.11
C LEU A 265 4.33 21.27 -0.79
N THR A 266 5.29 22.06 -0.33
CA THR A 266 5.93 23.10 -1.15
C THR A 266 6.75 22.47 -2.29
N GLY A 267 7.04 23.25 -3.34
CA GLY A 267 7.91 22.81 -4.43
C GLY A 267 9.30 22.39 -3.94
N GLU A 268 9.83 23.03 -2.89
CA GLU A 268 11.11 22.65 -2.28
C GLU A 268 11.02 21.29 -1.56
N GLN A 269 9.93 21.02 -0.84
CA GLN A 269 9.72 19.73 -0.20
C GLN A 269 9.57 18.61 -1.22
N ARG A 270 8.80 18.83 -2.29
CA ARG A 270 8.69 17.88 -3.41
C ARG A 270 10.06 17.58 -4.04
N ARG A 271 10.86 18.63 -4.29
CA ARG A 271 12.23 18.48 -4.79
C ARG A 271 13.14 17.70 -3.82
N LYS A 272 12.96 17.85 -2.50
CA LYS A 272 13.71 17.06 -1.50
C LYS A 272 13.39 15.57 -1.60
N ILE A 273 12.13 15.20 -1.80
CA ILE A 273 11.69 13.81 -2.04
C ILE A 273 12.43 13.24 -3.26
N SER A 274 12.34 13.91 -4.42
CA SER A 274 13.01 13.47 -5.66
C SER A 274 14.53 13.36 -5.48
N ARG A 275 15.14 14.36 -4.83
CA ARG A 275 16.59 14.40 -4.58
C ARG A 275 17.05 13.28 -3.67
N TYR A 276 16.25 12.89 -2.68
CA TYR A 276 16.54 11.76 -1.82
C TYR A 276 16.63 10.47 -2.64
N LEU A 277 15.64 10.21 -3.50
CA LEU A 277 15.58 9.00 -4.33
C LEU A 277 16.77 8.89 -5.29
N TYR A 278 17.13 9.99 -5.96
CA TYR A 278 18.34 10.01 -6.79
C TYR A 278 19.61 9.71 -5.99
N ARG A 279 19.79 10.33 -4.81
CA ARG A 279 20.98 10.09 -3.96
C ARG A 279 21.06 8.65 -3.47
N VAL A 280 19.93 8.07 -3.07
CA VAL A 280 19.86 6.67 -2.62
C VAL A 280 20.21 5.72 -3.76
N SER A 281 19.67 5.97 -4.96
CA SER A 281 19.98 5.18 -6.15
C SER A 281 21.46 5.30 -6.55
N ASP A 282 22.04 6.51 -6.54
CA ASP A 282 23.47 6.74 -6.84
C ASP A 282 24.42 6.02 -5.88
N ASN A 283 24.02 5.92 -4.61
CA ASN A 283 24.79 5.22 -3.59
C ASN A 283 24.65 3.69 -3.71
N GLY A 284 23.87 3.20 -4.69
CA GLY A 284 23.68 1.78 -4.96
C GLY A 284 22.93 1.05 -3.86
N ALA A 285 21.93 1.69 -3.24
CA ALA A 285 21.12 1.04 -2.22
C ALA A 285 20.43 -0.22 -2.75
N LEU A 286 20.39 -1.26 -1.93
CA LEU A 286 19.83 -2.56 -2.29
C LEU A 286 18.40 -2.70 -1.78
N TRP A 287 17.67 -3.67 -2.33
CA TRP A 287 16.32 -4.00 -1.88
C TRP A 287 16.33 -5.01 -0.71
N SER A 288 15.32 -4.96 0.18
CA SER A 288 15.12 -5.98 1.22
C SER A 288 13.67 -6.08 1.72
N VAL A 289 13.17 -7.31 1.92
CA VAL A 289 11.87 -7.62 2.57
C VAL A 289 11.88 -7.35 4.07
N GLY A 290 12.89 -7.88 4.77
CA GLY A 290 12.85 -8.11 6.23
C GLY A 290 13.29 -6.92 7.09
N LEU A 291 13.99 -5.95 6.51
CA LEU A 291 14.54 -4.79 7.26
C LEU A 291 13.81 -3.48 6.97
N ALA A 292 12.62 -3.60 6.39
CA ALA A 292 11.82 -2.58 5.70
C ALA A 292 11.52 -1.27 6.47
N TRP A 293 11.91 -1.13 7.75
CA TRP A 293 11.51 0.01 8.60
C TRP A 293 12.64 0.57 9.46
N SER A 294 13.68 -0.22 9.75
CA SER A 294 14.88 0.30 10.40
C SER A 294 15.85 0.78 9.33
N GLY A 295 15.79 2.06 9.00
CA GLY A 295 17.00 2.73 8.51
C GLY A 295 18.14 2.36 9.46
N TYR A 296 19.15 1.66 8.96
CA TYR A 296 20.26 1.05 9.71
C TYR A 296 19.93 -0.17 10.60
N ARG A 297 20.44 -1.33 10.17
CA ARG A 297 21.50 -2.02 10.92
C ARG A 297 22.58 -2.37 9.92
N ASP A 298 23.85 -2.13 10.27
CA ASP A 298 24.99 -2.72 9.57
C ASP A 298 24.73 -4.22 9.44
N LEU A 299 24.20 -4.67 8.30
CA LEU A 299 24.26 -6.07 7.99
C LEU A 299 25.75 -6.38 7.92
N PRO A 300 26.25 -7.42 8.61
CA PRO A 300 27.68 -7.69 8.66
C PRO A 300 28.31 -7.99 7.29
N PHE A 301 27.50 -7.98 6.22
CA PHE A 301 27.85 -8.34 4.85
C PHE A 301 27.75 -7.18 3.85
N THR A 302 27.16 -6.02 4.18
CA THR A 302 27.10 -4.86 3.24
C THR A 302 27.09 -3.51 3.95
N LYS A 303 27.80 -2.54 3.36
CA LYS A 303 27.81 -1.12 3.77
C LYS A 303 26.76 -0.27 3.03
N ARG A 304 26.02 -0.86 2.09
CA ARG A 304 25.00 -0.18 1.29
C ARG A 304 23.69 -0.12 2.08
N ASP A 305 22.94 0.96 1.90
CA ASP A 305 21.60 1.10 2.49
C ASP A 305 20.65 0.05 1.90
N LEU A 306 19.65 -0.34 2.68
CA LEU A 306 18.65 -1.34 2.31
C LEU A 306 17.25 -0.74 2.44
N TYR A 307 16.43 -0.87 1.41
CA TYR A 307 15.04 -0.40 1.44
C TYR A 307 14.08 -1.44 0.86
N SER A 308 12.87 -1.50 1.37
CA SER A 308 11.75 -2.14 0.67
C SER A 308 11.10 -1.13 -0.30
N CYS A 309 10.22 -1.61 -1.18
CA CYS A 309 9.40 -0.75 -2.05
C CYS A 309 8.64 0.32 -1.25
N VAL A 310 8.06 -0.06 -0.12
CA VAL A 310 7.37 0.86 0.80
C VAL A 310 8.36 1.74 1.57
N GLY A 311 9.38 1.14 2.18
CA GLY A 311 10.31 1.86 3.06
C GLY A 311 11.08 2.96 2.35
N ILE A 312 11.40 2.81 1.05
CA ILE A 312 12.04 3.89 0.29
C ILE A 312 11.12 5.10 0.09
N VAL A 313 9.83 4.85 -0.19
CA VAL A 313 8.82 5.90 -0.41
C VAL A 313 8.64 6.71 0.86
N GLU A 314 8.52 6.03 2.01
CA GLU A 314 8.40 6.66 3.32
C GLU A 314 9.62 7.51 3.67
N LYS A 315 10.83 6.96 3.50
CA LYS A 315 12.07 7.67 3.81
C LYS A 315 12.28 8.88 2.90
N ALA A 316 11.84 8.81 1.65
CA ALA A 316 11.86 9.96 0.76
C ALA A 316 10.95 11.08 1.27
N TYR A 317 9.75 10.76 1.75
CA TYR A 317 8.85 11.74 2.39
C TYR A 317 9.41 12.29 3.71
N GLU A 318 9.97 11.43 4.55
CA GLU A 318 10.60 11.81 5.83
C GLU A 318 11.74 12.81 5.61
N SER A 319 12.53 12.61 4.55
CA SER A 319 13.61 13.54 4.15
C SER A 319 13.13 14.97 3.86
N ALA A 320 11.84 15.14 3.53
CA ALA A 320 11.18 16.42 3.27
C ALA A 320 10.36 16.94 4.48
N GLY A 321 10.45 16.26 5.63
CA GLY A 321 9.69 16.59 6.84
C GLY A 321 8.21 16.25 6.74
N ALA A 322 7.83 15.35 5.83
CA ALA A 322 6.48 14.85 5.66
C ALA A 322 6.40 13.38 6.03
N ASN A 323 5.24 12.93 6.52
CA ASN A 323 5.04 11.54 6.90
C ASN A 323 3.78 11.02 6.25
N ILE A 324 3.94 9.95 5.47
CA ILE A 324 2.85 9.21 4.82
C ILE A 324 2.40 8.00 5.64
N VAL A 325 3.13 7.70 6.73
CA VAL A 325 2.92 6.58 7.64
C VAL A 325 3.13 7.00 9.10
N PRO A 326 2.54 6.33 10.10
CA PRO A 326 2.88 6.56 11.50
C PRO A 326 4.34 6.15 11.77
N PHE A 327 5.05 6.91 12.61
CA PHE A 327 6.36 6.51 13.14
C PHE A 327 6.21 5.24 13.98
N TRP A 328 6.56 4.10 13.41
CA TRP A 328 6.84 2.89 14.16
C TRP A 328 8.35 2.75 14.25
N ASP A 329 8.90 3.12 15.41
CA ASP A 329 10.32 2.90 15.71
C ASP A 329 10.64 1.41 15.88
N ASP A 330 9.62 0.56 15.99
CA ASP A 330 9.78 -0.87 16.20
C ASP A 330 8.50 -1.60 15.76
N TRP A 331 8.62 -2.38 14.68
CA TRP A 331 7.84 -3.57 14.26
C TRP A 331 6.88 -3.42 13.06
N PHE A 332 7.28 -4.11 12.00
CA PHE A 332 6.56 -4.79 10.90
C PHE A 332 5.32 -4.17 10.24
N TYR A 333 5.37 -4.17 8.89
CA TYR A 333 4.30 -4.08 7.89
C TYR A 333 3.08 -3.25 8.28
N LEU A 334 2.98 -2.05 7.72
CA LEU A 334 1.66 -1.46 7.53
C LEU A 334 0.87 -2.32 6.55
N ASN A 335 -0.44 -2.43 6.82
CA ASN A 335 -1.36 -2.74 5.75
C ASN A 335 -1.38 -1.54 4.78
N SER A 336 -1.54 -1.78 3.48
CA SER A 336 -1.66 -0.64 2.56
C SER A 336 -2.89 0.20 2.88
N PHE A 337 -3.91 -0.35 3.58
CA PHE A 337 -5.16 0.35 3.88
C PHE A 337 -4.87 1.66 4.61
N GLU A 338 -4.01 1.62 5.62
CA GLU A 338 -3.57 2.79 6.36
C GLU A 338 -2.73 3.76 5.50
N GLU A 339 -1.93 3.27 4.54
CA GLU A 339 -1.21 4.10 3.57
C GLU A 339 -2.15 4.80 2.58
N PHE A 340 -3.12 4.07 2.04
CA PHE A 340 -4.13 4.59 1.11
C PHE A 340 -5.08 5.59 1.77
N CYS A 341 -5.45 5.38 3.03
CA CYS A 341 -6.28 6.33 3.79
C CYS A 341 -5.58 7.68 4.02
N ARG A 342 -4.25 7.75 3.87
CA ARG A 342 -3.46 8.97 4.04
C ARG A 342 -3.09 9.66 2.73
N THR A 343 -3.48 9.04 1.61
CA THR A 343 -3.37 9.64 0.29
C THR A 343 -4.76 9.87 -0.28
N ILE A 344 -4.86 10.79 -1.21
CA ILE A 344 -6.08 11.04 -1.97
C ILE A 344 -5.81 10.74 -3.44
N ALA A 345 -6.87 10.47 -4.21
CA ALA A 345 -6.73 10.49 -5.66
C ALA A 345 -6.32 11.89 -6.12
N ILE A 346 -5.68 11.99 -7.28
CA ILE A 346 -5.30 13.30 -7.83
C ILE A 346 -6.55 14.18 -7.93
N PRO A 347 -6.63 15.28 -7.15
CA PRO A 347 -7.88 16.03 -7.00
C PRO A 347 -8.19 16.88 -8.24
N SER A 348 -7.13 17.32 -8.93
CA SER A 348 -7.26 18.20 -10.07
C SER A 348 -6.11 18.02 -11.06
N ILE A 349 -6.42 18.16 -12.34
CA ILE A 349 -5.45 18.25 -13.44
C ILE A 349 -5.56 19.60 -14.16
N SER A 350 -4.55 19.97 -14.92
CA SER A 350 -4.58 21.16 -15.78
C SER A 350 -4.19 20.82 -17.20
N GLU A 351 -4.86 21.42 -18.17
CA GLU A 351 -4.59 21.25 -19.60
C GLU A 351 -4.97 22.53 -20.36
N TYR A 352 -4.39 22.78 -21.54
CA TYR A 352 -4.75 23.91 -22.38
C TYR A 352 -5.96 23.61 -23.27
N GLU A 353 -6.75 24.64 -23.59
CA GLU A 353 -7.80 24.53 -24.60
C GLU A 353 -7.23 24.01 -25.94
N GLY A 354 -7.99 23.13 -26.59
CA GLY A 354 -7.60 22.45 -27.83
C GLY A 354 -6.69 21.24 -27.65
N ASN A 355 -6.13 20.99 -26.46
CA ASN A 355 -5.35 19.77 -26.18
C ASN A 355 -6.27 18.64 -25.69
N THR A 356 -6.12 17.45 -26.25
CA THR A 356 -6.92 16.30 -25.82
C THR A 356 -6.47 15.79 -24.45
N ILE A 357 -7.45 15.66 -23.56
CA ILE A 357 -7.36 14.99 -22.27
C ILE A 357 -7.83 13.55 -22.48
N GLU A 358 -6.91 12.62 -22.32
CA GLU A 358 -7.20 11.19 -22.45
C GLU A 358 -6.53 10.40 -21.33
N PHE A 359 -7.26 9.49 -20.69
CA PHE A 359 -6.71 8.60 -19.68
C PHE A 359 -7.60 7.37 -19.43
N ARG A 360 -6.98 6.30 -18.93
CA ARG A 360 -7.67 5.06 -18.53
C ARG A 360 -8.36 5.23 -17.17
N VAL A 361 -9.54 4.65 -17.04
CA VAL A 361 -10.34 4.59 -15.81
C VAL A 361 -10.91 3.19 -15.66
N ASN A 362 -10.81 2.58 -14.49
CA ASN A 362 -11.39 1.26 -14.23
C ASN A 362 -11.84 1.09 -12.78
N THR A 363 -12.69 0.10 -12.58
CA THR A 363 -13.09 -0.39 -11.27
C THR A 363 -12.19 -1.57 -10.89
N LEU A 364 -11.56 -1.50 -9.72
CA LEU A 364 -10.83 -2.62 -9.12
C LEU A 364 -11.75 -3.29 -8.11
N LEU A 365 -12.29 -4.46 -8.48
CA LEU A 365 -13.25 -5.21 -7.68
C LEU A 365 -12.56 -6.39 -6.99
N ALA A 366 -12.79 -6.55 -5.68
CA ALA A 366 -12.30 -7.68 -4.92
C ALA A 366 -12.89 -8.99 -5.44
N ASP A 367 -12.03 -9.98 -5.62
CA ASP A 367 -12.37 -11.31 -6.07
C ASP A 367 -11.56 -12.33 -5.26
N TRP A 368 -12.22 -13.39 -4.77
CA TRP A 368 -11.53 -14.42 -3.99
C TRP A 368 -11.03 -15.48 -4.94
N GLN A 369 -9.71 -15.56 -5.10
CA GLN A 369 -9.10 -16.45 -6.07
C GLN A 369 -8.03 -17.33 -5.44
N TYR A 370 -7.87 -18.51 -6.03
CA TYR A 370 -6.72 -19.36 -5.80
C TYR A 370 -5.50 -18.72 -6.47
N VAL A 371 -4.50 -18.32 -5.70
CA VAL A 371 -3.30 -17.62 -6.20
C VAL A 371 -2.10 -18.56 -6.39
N GLY A 372 -2.31 -19.86 -6.23
CA GLY A 372 -1.29 -20.90 -6.44
C GLY A 372 -0.62 -21.35 -5.15
N SER A 373 0.26 -22.34 -5.30
CA SER A 373 1.19 -22.76 -4.26
C SER A 373 2.52 -22.06 -4.49
N THR A 374 2.95 -21.21 -3.56
CA THR A 374 4.33 -20.73 -3.52
C THR A 374 5.27 -21.92 -3.22
N ALA A 375 6.60 -21.70 -3.24
CA ALA A 375 7.60 -22.69 -2.82
C ALA A 375 7.40 -23.24 -1.37
N TRP A 376 6.38 -22.73 -0.68
CA TRP A 376 5.96 -23.04 0.68
C TRP A 376 4.79 -24.06 0.78
N TYR A 377 4.37 -24.71 -0.31
CA TYR A 377 3.41 -25.85 -0.33
C TYR A 377 2.01 -25.61 0.28
N ILE A 378 1.58 -24.36 0.47
CA ILE A 378 0.23 -24.04 0.94
C ILE A 378 -0.61 -23.62 -0.28
N PRO A 379 -1.75 -24.26 -0.57
CA PRO A 379 -2.72 -23.71 -1.51
C PRO A 379 -3.29 -22.42 -0.93
N GLU A 380 -2.81 -21.28 -1.41
CA GLU A 380 -3.21 -19.97 -0.90
C GLU A 380 -4.39 -19.45 -1.72
N PHE A 381 -5.51 -19.22 -1.03
CA PHE A 381 -6.54 -18.33 -1.54
C PHE A 381 -6.31 -16.93 -0.95
N ALA A 382 -6.56 -15.92 -1.77
CA ALA A 382 -6.42 -14.54 -1.36
C ALA A 382 -7.47 -13.68 -2.05
N TRP A 383 -7.78 -12.55 -1.41
CA TRP A 383 -8.49 -11.47 -2.09
C TRP A 383 -7.55 -10.89 -3.14
N VAL A 384 -7.98 -10.85 -4.39
CA VAL A 384 -7.27 -10.18 -5.49
C VAL A 384 -8.17 -9.10 -6.07
N TRP A 385 -7.59 -8.08 -6.69
CA TRP A 385 -8.35 -6.97 -7.26
C TRP A 385 -8.35 -7.08 -8.77
N ARG A 386 -9.54 -7.32 -9.33
CA ARG A 386 -9.74 -7.47 -10.76
C ARG A 386 -10.15 -6.14 -11.37
N SER A 387 -9.41 -5.69 -12.39
CA SER A 387 -9.82 -4.57 -13.23
C SER A 387 -11.07 -4.92 -14.02
N THR A 388 -12.03 -3.99 -14.04
CA THR A 388 -13.25 -4.08 -14.83
C THR A 388 -13.62 -2.71 -15.41
N ALA A 389 -14.31 -2.73 -16.55
CA ALA A 389 -14.80 -1.54 -17.23
C ALA A 389 -16.19 -1.08 -16.73
N GLU A 390 -16.56 -1.44 -15.50
CA GLU A 390 -17.84 -1.10 -14.89
C GLU A 390 -17.76 0.31 -14.30
N VAL A 391 -17.69 1.29 -15.20
CA VAL A 391 -17.55 2.72 -14.92
C VAL A 391 -18.57 3.49 -15.77
N GLU A 392 -19.32 4.36 -15.10
CA GLU A 392 -20.29 5.27 -15.68
C GLU A 392 -19.79 6.71 -15.59
N LEU A 393 -20.09 7.49 -16.64
CA LEU A 393 -19.90 8.93 -16.65
C LEU A 393 -21.20 9.61 -16.22
N VAL A 394 -21.21 10.25 -15.05
CA VAL A 394 -22.43 10.83 -14.45
C VAL A 394 -22.64 12.27 -14.92
N ASP A 395 -21.59 13.08 -14.86
CA ASP A 395 -21.58 14.48 -15.30
C ASP A 395 -20.20 14.79 -15.87
N SER A 396 -20.15 15.25 -17.12
CA SER A 396 -18.89 15.43 -17.83
C SER A 396 -19.08 16.15 -19.17
N PRO A 397 -18.11 16.99 -19.58
CA PRO A 397 -18.02 17.52 -20.94
C PRO A 397 -17.37 16.56 -21.95
N GLY A 398 -16.82 15.42 -21.49
CA GLY A 398 -16.13 14.41 -22.28
C GLY A 398 -16.94 13.14 -22.56
N THR A 399 -16.29 12.15 -23.18
CA THR A 399 -16.85 10.83 -23.43
C THR A 399 -16.08 9.74 -22.68
N LEU A 400 -16.72 8.58 -22.51
CA LEU A 400 -16.13 7.40 -21.89
C LEU A 400 -16.38 6.20 -22.81
N THR A 401 -15.29 5.55 -23.27
CA THR A 401 -15.36 4.40 -24.18
C THR A 401 -14.84 3.15 -23.48
N LYS A 402 -15.59 2.05 -23.53
CA LYS A 402 -15.20 0.76 -22.92
C LYS A 402 -14.19 0.02 -23.79
N GLU A 403 -13.07 -0.38 -23.20
CA GLU A 403 -11.98 -1.14 -23.83
C GLU A 403 -11.59 -2.34 -22.95
N GLY A 404 -12.17 -3.50 -23.24
CA GLY A 404 -11.87 -4.73 -22.49
C GLY A 404 -12.21 -4.61 -20.99
N ASP A 405 -11.18 -4.57 -20.15
CA ASP A 405 -11.24 -4.54 -18.68
C ASP A 405 -11.20 -3.12 -18.09
N HIS A 406 -11.28 -2.08 -18.91
CA HIS A 406 -11.28 -0.69 -18.48
C HIS A 406 -12.07 0.22 -19.44
N CYS A 407 -12.14 1.50 -19.10
CA CYS A 407 -12.67 2.55 -19.97
C CYS A 407 -11.59 3.60 -20.26
N ILE A 408 -11.72 4.29 -21.39
CA ILE A 408 -10.92 5.45 -21.77
C ILE A 408 -11.80 6.69 -21.69
N TYR A 409 -11.44 7.63 -20.82
CA TYR A 409 -12.01 8.96 -20.83
C TYR A 409 -11.32 9.79 -21.90
N ASN A 410 -12.08 10.51 -22.72
CA ASN A 410 -11.54 11.39 -23.76
C ASN A 410 -12.33 12.71 -23.84
N TRP A 411 -11.62 13.83 -23.88
CA TRP A 411 -12.21 15.16 -24.07
C TRP A 411 -11.21 16.16 -24.64
N THR A 412 -11.63 16.97 -25.61
CA THR A 412 -10.87 18.13 -26.10
C THR A 412 -11.62 19.42 -25.72
N PRO A 413 -11.19 20.15 -24.68
CA PRO A 413 -11.86 21.38 -24.28
C PRO A 413 -11.71 22.49 -25.32
N THR A 414 -12.76 23.27 -25.53
CA THR A 414 -12.79 24.39 -26.48
C THR A 414 -12.87 25.75 -25.82
N GLN A 415 -13.00 25.80 -24.50
CA GLN A 415 -13.09 27.02 -23.71
C GLN A 415 -12.31 26.87 -22.41
N PRO A 416 -11.64 27.94 -21.93
CA PRO A 416 -10.96 27.93 -20.65
C PRO A 416 -11.98 27.98 -19.51
N GLY A 417 -11.62 27.39 -18.37
CA GLY A 417 -12.50 27.32 -17.21
C GLY A 417 -12.21 26.11 -16.33
N MET A 418 -12.94 26.00 -15.22
CA MET A 418 -12.88 24.84 -14.34
C MET A 418 -14.09 23.95 -14.59
N TYR A 419 -13.82 22.68 -14.86
CA TYR A 419 -14.82 21.67 -15.19
C TYR A 419 -14.74 20.52 -14.19
N LYS A 420 -15.88 19.90 -13.90
CA LYS A 420 -15.96 18.73 -13.03
C LYS A 420 -16.35 17.52 -13.86
N VAL A 421 -15.66 16.41 -13.64
CA VAL A 421 -15.94 15.13 -14.27
C VAL A 421 -16.24 14.12 -13.18
N THR A 422 -17.49 13.67 -13.11
CA THR A 422 -17.92 12.71 -12.09
C THR A 422 -18.09 11.34 -12.69
N PHE A 423 -17.36 10.38 -12.12
CA PHE A 423 -17.41 8.97 -12.47
C PHE A 423 -18.15 8.21 -11.36
N ARG A 424 -18.96 7.23 -11.75
CA ARG A 424 -19.52 6.22 -10.86
C ARG A 424 -18.92 4.87 -11.21
N PHE A 425 -18.29 4.24 -10.24
CA PHE A 425 -17.67 2.93 -10.32
C PHE A 425 -18.60 1.93 -9.64
N HIS A 426 -18.88 0.81 -10.28
CA HIS A 426 -19.80 -0.18 -9.73
C HIS A 426 -19.36 -1.61 -10.03
N GLY A 427 -19.90 -2.57 -9.29
CA GLY A 427 -19.62 -3.98 -9.50
C GLY A 427 -20.52 -4.88 -8.67
N LEU A 428 -20.35 -6.19 -8.87
CA LEU A 428 -21.03 -7.22 -8.09
C LEU A 428 -20.02 -7.92 -7.18
N PHE A 429 -20.07 -7.64 -5.88
CA PHE A 429 -19.26 -8.32 -4.87
C PHE A 429 -20.15 -9.28 -4.09
N GLU A 430 -19.86 -10.59 -4.18
CA GLU A 430 -20.64 -11.65 -3.52
C GLU A 430 -22.16 -11.59 -3.78
N GLY A 431 -22.55 -11.23 -5.00
CA GLY A 431 -23.97 -11.07 -5.37
C GLY A 431 -24.60 -9.75 -4.92
N HIS A 432 -23.87 -8.92 -4.18
CA HIS A 432 -24.31 -7.59 -3.74
C HIS A 432 -23.75 -6.52 -4.68
N SER A 433 -24.59 -5.54 -5.00
CA SER A 433 -24.14 -4.37 -5.76
C SER A 433 -23.31 -3.47 -4.84
N VAL A 434 -22.11 -3.13 -5.30
CA VAL A 434 -21.23 -2.17 -4.63
C VAL A 434 -20.95 -1.01 -5.59
N GLU A 435 -20.93 0.21 -5.07
CA GLU A 435 -20.67 1.40 -5.86
C GLU A 435 -19.84 2.45 -5.12
N LYS A 436 -19.07 3.23 -5.88
CA LYS A 436 -18.36 4.42 -5.42
C LYS A 436 -18.45 5.51 -6.47
N SER A 437 -18.38 6.76 -6.03
CA SER A 437 -18.32 7.92 -6.93
C SER A 437 -17.07 8.73 -6.66
N HIS A 438 -16.50 9.30 -7.71
CA HIS A 438 -15.37 10.21 -7.61
C HIS A 438 -15.48 11.32 -8.65
N THR A 439 -15.14 12.54 -8.23
CA THR A 439 -15.12 13.73 -9.10
C THR A 439 -13.69 14.23 -9.28
N LEU A 440 -13.26 14.35 -10.54
CA LEU A 440 -12.01 14.97 -10.93
C LEU A 440 -12.27 16.42 -11.37
N GLU A 441 -11.48 17.38 -10.86
CA GLU A 441 -11.51 18.75 -11.35
C GLU A 441 -10.50 18.95 -12.49
N ILE A 442 -10.94 19.54 -13.60
CA ILE A 442 -10.12 19.84 -14.76
C ILE A 442 -10.06 21.35 -14.96
N ASN A 443 -8.86 21.92 -14.79
CA ASN A 443 -8.60 23.33 -15.05
C ASN A 443 -8.11 23.52 -16.49
N VAL A 444 -8.96 24.07 -17.34
CA VAL A 444 -8.63 24.37 -18.74
C VAL A 444 -8.06 25.78 -18.83
N LEU A 445 -6.82 25.85 -19.28
CA LEU A 445 -6.06 27.09 -19.45
C LEU A 445 -6.25 27.67 -20.85
N GLN A 446 -6.28 28.99 -20.95
CA GLN A 446 -6.31 29.68 -22.24
C GLN A 446 -4.99 29.44 -22.98
N LYS A 447 -5.07 29.15 -24.28
CA LYS A 447 -3.88 28.98 -25.12
C LYS A 447 -3.18 30.33 -25.26
N ARG A 448 -1.88 30.36 -24.96
CA ARG A 448 -1.07 31.59 -25.08
C ARG A 448 -0.81 31.96 -26.54
#